data_AF-A0A7Y4XDW8-F1
#
_entry.id   AF-A0A7Y4XDW8-F1
#
_cell.length_a   1.000
_cell.length_b   1.000
_cell.length_c   1.000
_cell.angle_alpha   90.00
_cell.angle_beta   90.00
_cell.angle_gamma   90.00
#
_symmetry.space_group_name_H-M   'P 1'
#
loop_
_entity.id
_entity.type
_entity.pdbx_description
1 polymer ?
#
loop_
_entity_poly.entity_id
_entity_poly.type
_entity_poly.pdbx_seq_one_letter_code
_entity_poly.pdbx_strand_id
1 'polypeptide(L)'
;MNSELEKLTGTLLSTCRRTVWDFNGQTYNVEITALDLTDERTLRSGRVVKAYDWYEPDKYQGFLVHNKEVKALLPSGACTVADLDRLFSVTKEHELFKAEINNHLVVTSTAPENKNMNINRWITDSIHNLVLVEGEEEKGTIIRLLAKFYCMPTEQAAFNRIIENPEFYRNSADAKEGVAHIFQVDQVNGELLLKRDPTWANNKRLESHGLALRTFCEFLLGQLAQDAMHDEERDICQAIASLALYFQAIDYPTAPSAGAWEEVPLPGGLSWDTEAIRQGFVALKELMFGTSNAGADSYRETIRESASRVVALTVPGDFGKLFSDSAALDELIDAGSKQIRLRVPQKAEAPGMRSRDASLAFLAQSDLELSESEDDYECTLTTARLYKELLDDLESGLVRESGMIRYEPFAHRPGEKRDFFDSYLTVNYWLGFDEEGYFNPTRTRLIRDFESSDASDPEVLRQRTKLGISEHEAEWFLVTEMSRGYTKQAQRLRVILAQPISDEQRREVERLIKDCKAKACEYLMRGYARITPSQEQAQKLSVKANGEVCYPWQLPEAYEWVRIRAKAVGKGEDGFVERVLPGANTSLAWAVASLRMAAEELRVLLLSEEAERKEC
;
A
#
# COMPACT_ATOMS: atom_id res chain seq x y z
N MET A 1 8.92 -20.31 45.55
CA MET A 1 8.66 -19.90 44.15
C MET A 1 8.67 -21.06 43.14
N ASN A 2 9.30 -22.22 43.41
CA ASN A 2 9.28 -23.36 42.47
C ASN A 2 8.24 -24.47 42.79
N SER A 3 7.34 -24.29 43.77
CA SER A 3 6.35 -25.33 44.15
C SER A 3 4.89 -24.96 43.85
N GLU A 4 4.63 -23.78 43.27
CA GLU A 4 3.29 -23.39 42.80
C GLU A 4 3.12 -23.50 41.28
N LEU A 5 4.21 -23.62 40.52
CA LEU A 5 4.18 -23.89 39.07
C LEU A 5 3.83 -25.35 38.74
N GLU A 6 4.09 -26.30 39.65
CA GLU A 6 3.71 -27.71 39.47
C GLU A 6 2.24 -28.02 39.81
N LYS A 7 1.49 -27.07 40.38
CA LYS A 7 0.04 -27.23 40.62
C LYS A 7 -0.85 -26.67 39.50
N LEU A 8 -0.27 -26.03 38.48
CA LEU A 8 -0.97 -25.52 37.30
C LEU A 8 -0.96 -26.48 36.09
N THR A 9 -0.27 -27.62 36.18
CA THR A 9 -0.22 -28.64 35.11
C THR A 9 -1.25 -29.75 35.27
N GLY A 10 -2.15 -29.63 36.25
CA GLY A 10 -3.22 -30.58 36.54
C GLY A 10 -4.58 -30.23 35.94
N THR A 11 -4.64 -29.65 34.73
CA THR A 11 -5.93 -29.48 34.04
C THR A 11 -6.29 -30.78 33.37
N LEU A 12 -7.27 -31.49 33.92
CA LEU A 12 -7.96 -32.58 33.23
C LEU A 12 -8.33 -32.12 31.82
N LEU A 13 -7.76 -32.76 30.80
CA LEU A 13 -8.21 -32.68 29.41
C LEU A 13 -9.61 -33.29 29.34
N SER A 14 -10.64 -32.52 29.66
CA SER A 14 -12.01 -32.90 29.38
C SER A 14 -12.32 -32.54 27.94
N THR A 15 -12.46 -33.54 27.08
CA THR A 15 -13.02 -33.38 25.76
C THR A 15 -14.45 -32.87 25.90
N CYS A 16 -14.72 -31.63 25.48
CA CYS A 16 -16.07 -31.08 25.56
C CYS A 16 -16.66 -31.08 24.15
N ARG A 17 -17.70 -31.88 23.94
CA ARG A 17 -18.55 -31.79 22.74
C ARG A 17 -19.51 -30.64 22.97
N ARG A 18 -19.29 -29.51 22.28
CA ARG A 18 -20.30 -28.44 22.22
C ARG A 18 -20.91 -28.37 20.85
N THR A 19 -22.22 -28.18 20.88
CA THR A 19 -23.03 -27.82 19.73
C THR A 19 -22.79 -26.34 19.41
N VAL A 20 -22.04 -26.08 18.35
CA VAL A 20 -21.82 -24.73 17.82
C VAL A 20 -22.89 -24.48 16.76
N TRP A 21 -23.46 -23.29 16.81
CA TRP A 21 -24.56 -22.85 15.98
C TRP A 21 -23.97 -22.15 14.75
N ASP A 22 -24.47 -22.44 13.56
CA ASP A 22 -24.22 -21.58 12.41
C ASP A 22 -25.22 -20.42 12.37
N PHE A 23 -25.00 -19.48 11.44
CA PHE A 23 -25.88 -18.32 11.24
C PHE A 23 -27.29 -18.71 10.75
N ASN A 24 -27.50 -19.96 10.34
CA ASN A 24 -28.79 -20.51 9.92
C ASN A 24 -29.49 -21.32 11.03
N GLY A 25 -28.94 -21.34 12.25
CA GLY A 25 -29.48 -22.09 13.38
C GLY A 25 -29.24 -23.61 13.31
N GLN A 26 -28.39 -24.09 12.39
CA GLN A 26 -27.96 -25.49 12.38
C GLN A 26 -26.92 -25.75 13.47
N THR A 27 -27.05 -26.92 14.07
CA THR A 27 -26.33 -27.33 15.27
C THR A 27 -25.28 -28.38 14.92
N TYR A 28 -24.02 -28.10 15.26
CA TYR A 28 -22.89 -28.99 14.93
C TYR A 28 -22.05 -29.30 16.16
N ASN A 29 -21.76 -30.57 16.41
CA ASN A 29 -20.92 -30.98 17.52
C ASN A 29 -19.44 -30.83 17.16
N VAL A 30 -18.74 -29.89 17.78
CA VAL A 30 -17.28 -29.78 17.69
C VAL A 30 -16.69 -30.37 18.96
N GLU A 31 -15.69 -31.23 18.79
CA GLU A 31 -14.95 -31.84 19.87
C GLU A 31 -13.67 -31.03 20.10
N ILE A 32 -13.72 -30.08 21.03
CA ILE A 32 -12.57 -29.21 21.38
C ILE A 32 -11.99 -29.75 22.68
N THR A 33 -10.70 -30.09 22.67
CA THR A 33 -10.00 -30.60 23.86
C THR A 33 -9.60 -29.42 24.73
N ALA A 34 -10.31 -29.26 25.84
CA ALA A 34 -10.17 -28.32 26.96
C ALA A 34 -9.32 -27.04 26.78
N LEU A 35 -9.97 -25.88 26.88
CA LEU A 35 -9.41 -24.62 27.39
C LEU A 35 -10.55 -23.76 27.94
N ASP A 36 -10.23 -22.81 28.82
CA ASP A 36 -11.18 -21.89 29.45
C ASP A 36 -12.07 -21.19 28.39
N LEU A 37 -13.32 -21.65 28.27
CA LEU A 37 -14.25 -21.39 27.16
C LEU A 37 -15.02 -20.06 27.28
N THR A 38 -14.50 -19.10 28.05
CA THR A 38 -15.12 -17.76 28.18
C THR A 38 -14.48 -16.71 27.26
N ASP A 39 -13.37 -17.02 26.60
CA ASP A 39 -12.68 -16.13 25.68
C ASP A 39 -13.24 -16.22 24.24
N GLU A 40 -13.68 -15.08 23.70
CA GLU A 40 -14.19 -14.88 22.34
C GLU A 40 -13.22 -15.41 21.25
N ARG A 41 -11.92 -15.42 21.53
CA ARG A 41 -10.87 -15.92 20.62
C ARG A 41 -10.84 -17.44 20.48
N THR A 42 -11.27 -18.19 21.51
CA THR A 42 -11.41 -19.65 21.42
C THR A 42 -12.58 -20.03 20.52
N LEU A 43 -13.67 -19.25 20.53
CA LEU A 43 -14.79 -19.41 19.59
C LEU A 43 -14.38 -19.08 18.15
N ARG A 44 -13.60 -18.03 17.94
CA ARG A 44 -13.00 -17.69 16.63
C ARG A 44 -12.12 -18.81 16.09
N SER A 45 -11.24 -19.36 16.93
CA SER A 45 -10.39 -20.50 16.59
C SER A 45 -11.21 -21.72 16.15
N GLY A 46 -12.32 -22.02 16.85
CA GLY A 46 -13.25 -23.09 16.43
C GLY A 46 -13.95 -22.85 15.10
N ARG A 47 -14.25 -21.59 14.74
CA ARG A 47 -14.79 -21.23 13.41
C ARG A 47 -13.77 -21.46 12.30
N VAL A 48 -12.52 -21.08 12.53
CA VAL A 48 -11.43 -21.33 11.58
C VAL A 48 -11.23 -22.83 11.37
N VAL A 49 -11.15 -23.64 12.44
CA VAL A 49 -11.03 -25.12 12.33
C VAL A 49 -12.12 -25.72 11.45
N LYS A 50 -13.37 -25.26 11.54
CA LYS A 50 -14.46 -25.71 10.66
C LYS A 50 -14.32 -25.25 9.21
N ALA A 51 -13.72 -24.09 8.99
CA ALA A 51 -13.49 -23.56 7.65
C ALA A 51 -12.56 -24.45 6.80
N TYR A 52 -11.65 -25.16 7.45
CA TYR A 52 -10.66 -26.03 6.80
C TYR A 52 -11.26 -27.21 6.03
N ASP A 53 -12.46 -27.67 6.38
CA ASP A 53 -13.06 -28.84 5.75
C ASP A 53 -13.58 -28.57 4.32
N TRP A 54 -13.73 -27.30 3.93
CA TRP A 54 -14.39 -26.95 2.66
C TRP A 54 -13.70 -25.83 1.87
N TYR A 55 -12.82 -25.03 2.48
CA TYR A 55 -12.11 -23.97 1.75
C TYR A 55 -10.84 -24.51 1.08
N GLU A 56 -10.91 -24.63 -0.25
CA GLU A 56 -9.79 -24.99 -1.11
C GLU A 56 -9.82 -24.07 -2.34
N PRO A 57 -8.90 -23.08 -2.44
CA PRO A 57 -8.80 -22.23 -3.60
C PRO A 57 -8.34 -23.04 -4.83
N ASP A 58 -8.83 -22.63 -5.99
CA ASP A 58 -8.52 -23.29 -7.25
C ASP A 58 -7.15 -22.89 -7.78
N LYS A 59 -6.40 -23.81 -8.39
CA LYS A 59 -5.17 -23.45 -9.14
C LYS A 59 -5.50 -22.95 -10.55
N TYR A 60 -4.82 -21.90 -10.97
CA TYR A 60 -4.87 -21.33 -12.32
C TYR A 60 -3.49 -20.82 -12.73
N GLN A 61 -2.90 -21.37 -13.79
CA GLN A 61 -1.61 -20.91 -14.35
C GLN A 61 -0.49 -20.63 -13.33
N GLY A 62 -0.42 -21.40 -12.24
CA GLY A 62 0.62 -21.25 -11.20
C GLY A 62 0.27 -20.29 -10.05
N PHE A 63 -0.98 -19.83 -9.94
CA PHE A 63 -1.49 -19.06 -8.79
C PHE A 63 -2.85 -19.57 -8.31
N LEU A 64 -3.27 -19.11 -7.14
CA LEU A 64 -4.53 -19.48 -6.50
C LEU A 64 -5.66 -18.49 -6.85
N VAL A 65 -6.83 -19.04 -7.14
CA VAL A 65 -8.07 -18.31 -7.41
C VAL A 65 -9.08 -18.65 -6.32
N HIS A 66 -9.42 -17.64 -5.53
CA HIS A 66 -10.22 -17.80 -4.33
C HIS A 66 -11.73 -17.76 -4.61
N ASN A 67 -12.13 -17.29 -5.80
CA ASN A 67 -13.51 -17.19 -6.26
C ASN A 67 -13.73 -17.98 -7.56
N LYS A 68 -14.64 -18.97 -7.51
CA LYS A 68 -14.94 -19.87 -8.65
C LYS A 68 -15.61 -19.17 -9.82
N GLU A 69 -16.43 -18.16 -9.56
CA GLU A 69 -17.07 -17.36 -10.61
C GLU A 69 -16.01 -16.51 -11.32
N VAL A 70 -15.06 -15.92 -10.58
CA VAL A 70 -13.91 -15.22 -11.18
C VAL A 70 -13.05 -16.17 -12.01
N LYS A 71 -12.74 -17.38 -11.52
CA LYS A 71 -11.97 -18.38 -12.27
C LYS A 71 -12.56 -18.66 -13.65
N ALA A 72 -13.88 -18.76 -13.74
CA ALA A 72 -14.58 -19.03 -15.00
C ALA A 72 -14.46 -17.86 -16.02
N LEU A 73 -14.08 -16.67 -15.56
CA LEU A 73 -13.90 -15.47 -16.38
C LEU A 73 -12.43 -15.24 -16.78
N LEU A 74 -11.47 -15.90 -16.12
CA LEU A 74 -10.05 -15.68 -16.40
C LEU A 74 -9.68 -16.21 -17.81
N PRO A 75 -8.98 -15.41 -18.63
CA PRO A 75 -8.65 -15.78 -20.00
C PRO A 75 -7.49 -16.78 -20.03
N SER A 76 -7.67 -17.89 -20.75
CA SER A 76 -6.65 -18.95 -20.89
C SER A 76 -5.35 -18.54 -21.61
N GLY A 77 -5.30 -17.33 -22.17
CA GLY A 77 -4.16 -16.77 -22.89
C GLY A 77 -4.00 -15.26 -22.62
N ALA A 78 -3.49 -14.52 -23.60
CA ALA A 78 -3.36 -13.07 -23.48
C ALA A 78 -4.75 -12.41 -23.32
N CYS A 79 -4.90 -11.49 -22.35
CA CYS A 79 -6.16 -10.78 -22.18
C CYS A 79 -6.46 -9.85 -23.36
N THR A 80 -7.74 -9.75 -23.69
CA THR A 80 -8.31 -8.81 -24.66
C THR A 80 -9.10 -7.72 -23.95
N VAL A 81 -9.47 -6.65 -24.66
CA VAL A 81 -10.38 -5.62 -24.14
C VAL A 81 -11.71 -6.25 -23.70
N ALA A 82 -12.22 -7.23 -24.46
CA ALA A 82 -13.46 -7.92 -24.14
C ALA A 82 -13.39 -8.75 -22.83
N ASP A 83 -12.23 -9.36 -22.54
CA ASP A 83 -12.01 -10.08 -21.28
C ASP A 83 -12.05 -9.11 -20.09
N LEU A 84 -11.38 -7.96 -20.23
CA LEU A 84 -11.36 -6.93 -19.19
C LEU A 84 -12.74 -6.32 -19.00
N ASP A 85 -13.45 -5.98 -20.07
CA ASP A 85 -14.81 -5.44 -20.02
C ASP A 85 -15.76 -6.41 -19.31
N ARG A 86 -15.66 -7.71 -19.60
CA ARG A 86 -16.44 -8.74 -18.91
C ARG A 86 -16.12 -8.82 -17.42
N LEU A 87 -14.84 -8.85 -17.04
CA LEU A 87 -14.42 -8.86 -15.63
C LEU A 87 -14.89 -7.60 -14.90
N PHE A 88 -14.78 -6.43 -15.53
CA PHE A 88 -15.29 -5.16 -15.01
C PHE A 88 -16.80 -5.16 -14.82
N SER A 89 -17.56 -5.64 -15.80
CA SER A 89 -19.02 -5.72 -15.70
C SER A 89 -19.43 -6.59 -14.52
N VAL A 90 -18.88 -7.80 -14.40
CA VAL A 90 -19.21 -8.72 -13.31
C VAL A 90 -18.80 -8.14 -11.94
N THR A 91 -17.59 -7.60 -11.81
CA THR A 91 -17.15 -7.01 -10.54
C THR A 91 -17.97 -5.78 -10.15
N LYS A 92 -18.43 -4.99 -11.12
CA LYS A 92 -19.37 -3.88 -10.88
C LYS A 92 -20.75 -4.36 -10.44
N GLU A 93 -21.29 -5.42 -11.05
CA GLU A 93 -22.56 -6.04 -10.63
C GLU A 93 -22.54 -6.52 -9.17
N HIS A 94 -21.37 -6.95 -8.70
CA HIS A 94 -21.13 -7.33 -7.31
C HIS A 94 -20.70 -6.19 -6.40
N GLU A 95 -20.81 -4.93 -6.84
CA GLU A 95 -20.43 -3.73 -6.10
C GLU A 95 -18.97 -3.70 -5.59
N LEU A 96 -18.04 -4.47 -6.20
CA LEU A 96 -16.65 -4.57 -5.72
C LEU A 96 -15.94 -3.21 -5.67
N PHE A 97 -16.19 -2.36 -6.68
CA PHE A 97 -15.55 -1.04 -6.81
C PHE A 97 -16.27 0.09 -6.05
N LYS A 98 -17.27 -0.23 -5.24
CA LYS A 98 -18.00 0.75 -4.43
C LYS A 98 -17.22 1.05 -3.16
N ALA A 99 -16.84 2.32 -2.97
CA ALA A 99 -16.20 2.78 -1.75
C ALA A 99 -17.26 3.15 -0.69
N GLU A 100 -16.99 2.80 0.57
CA GLU A 100 -17.69 3.37 1.71
C GLU A 100 -17.07 4.75 2.00
N ILE A 101 -17.90 5.80 2.03
CA ILE A 101 -17.47 7.17 2.30
C ILE A 101 -18.06 7.61 3.63
N ASN A 102 -17.19 8.08 4.53
CA ASN A 102 -17.56 8.63 5.82
C ASN A 102 -16.88 9.97 6.03
N ASN A 103 -17.67 11.02 6.31
CA ASN A 103 -17.18 12.39 6.44
C ASN A 103 -16.36 12.82 5.20
N HIS A 104 -16.90 12.55 4.01
CA HIS A 104 -16.29 12.75 2.68
C HIS A 104 -15.06 11.90 2.36
N LEU A 105 -14.46 11.20 3.33
CA LEU A 105 -13.28 10.37 3.09
C LEU A 105 -13.66 8.91 2.89
N VAL A 106 -12.98 8.25 1.94
CA VAL A 106 -13.08 6.80 1.77
C VAL A 106 -12.57 6.12 3.03
N VAL A 107 -13.36 5.19 3.56
CA VAL A 107 -13.00 4.37 4.72
C VAL A 107 -11.98 3.32 4.28
N THR A 108 -10.83 3.24 4.96
CA THR A 108 -9.76 2.28 4.62
C THR A 108 -10.25 0.84 4.68
N SER A 109 -10.97 0.46 5.75
CA SER A 109 -11.63 -0.85 5.85
C SER A 109 -13.00 -0.76 6.55
N THR A 110 -13.96 -1.51 6.02
CA THR A 110 -15.31 -1.65 6.59
C THR A 110 -15.42 -2.82 7.58
N ALA A 111 -14.32 -3.54 7.86
CA ALA A 111 -14.30 -4.66 8.78
C ALA A 111 -14.67 -4.23 10.21
N PRO A 112 -15.82 -4.66 10.77
CA PRO A 112 -16.30 -4.19 12.08
C PRO A 112 -15.37 -4.57 13.24
N GLU A 113 -14.57 -5.62 13.07
CA GLU A 113 -13.59 -6.06 14.05
C GLU A 113 -12.33 -5.20 14.11
N ASN A 114 -12.08 -4.32 13.13
CA ASN A 114 -10.92 -3.43 13.11
C ASN A 114 -11.35 -1.96 13.09
N LYS A 115 -11.68 -1.45 14.28
CA LYS A 115 -12.14 -0.06 14.46
C LYS A 115 -11.09 0.97 14.06
N ASN A 116 -9.80 0.68 14.22
CA ASN A 116 -8.74 1.64 13.89
C ASN A 116 -8.69 1.90 12.38
N MET A 117 -8.79 0.85 11.55
CA MET A 117 -8.86 0.99 10.09
C MET A 117 -10.17 1.63 9.59
N ASN A 118 -11.19 1.71 10.45
CA ASN A 118 -12.44 2.39 10.16
C ASN A 118 -12.42 3.87 10.56
N ILE A 119 -11.77 4.22 11.68
CA ILE A 119 -11.76 5.56 12.27
C ILE A 119 -10.64 6.42 11.71
N ASN A 120 -9.45 5.84 11.56
CA ASN A 120 -8.28 6.56 11.10
C ASN A 120 -8.32 6.77 9.58
N ARG A 121 -7.63 7.81 9.14
CA ARG A 121 -7.45 8.19 7.75
C ARG A 121 -5.97 8.36 7.50
N TRP A 122 -5.45 7.61 6.54
CA TRP A 122 -4.09 7.74 6.05
C TRP A 122 -4.07 8.65 4.84
N ILE A 123 -3.07 9.52 4.75
CA ILE A 123 -2.86 10.36 3.56
C ILE A 123 -2.68 9.50 2.31
N THR A 124 -1.83 8.46 2.38
CA THR A 124 -1.57 7.54 1.26
C THR A 124 -2.84 6.86 0.77
N ASP A 125 -3.61 6.24 1.67
CA ASP A 125 -4.87 5.58 1.33
C ASP A 125 -5.87 6.55 0.71
N SER A 126 -6.02 7.75 1.29
CA SER A 126 -6.98 8.75 0.82
C SER A 126 -6.68 9.16 -0.62
N ILE A 127 -5.39 9.30 -0.98
CA ILE A 127 -4.95 9.65 -2.33
C ILE A 127 -5.17 8.48 -3.30
N HIS A 128 -4.74 7.27 -2.95
CA HIS A 128 -4.95 6.10 -3.81
C HIS A 128 -6.43 5.80 -4.05
N ASN A 129 -7.27 6.02 -3.04
CA ASN A 129 -8.70 5.75 -3.10
C ASN A 129 -9.50 6.80 -3.89
N LEU A 130 -8.90 7.91 -4.34
CA LEU A 130 -9.58 8.92 -5.18
C LEU A 130 -10.18 8.32 -6.46
N VAL A 131 -9.58 7.25 -7.01
CA VAL A 131 -10.10 6.52 -8.17
C VAL A 131 -11.47 5.88 -7.92
N LEU A 132 -11.81 5.60 -6.66
CA LEU A 132 -13.10 5.01 -6.27
C LEU A 132 -14.19 6.06 -6.04
N VAL A 133 -13.84 7.34 -6.00
CA VAL A 133 -14.76 8.44 -5.74
C VAL A 133 -15.40 8.90 -7.05
N GLU A 134 -16.72 8.94 -7.07
CA GLU A 134 -17.48 9.40 -8.24
C GLU A 134 -17.62 10.93 -8.23
N GLY A 135 -17.23 11.57 -9.34
CA GLY A 135 -17.36 13.02 -9.54
C GLY A 135 -16.16 13.82 -9.07
N GLU A 136 -15.85 14.89 -9.81
CA GLU A 136 -14.70 15.76 -9.53
C GLU A 136 -14.93 16.68 -8.32
N GLU A 137 -16.19 17.01 -8.00
CA GLU A 137 -16.52 17.83 -6.83
C GLU A 137 -16.16 17.12 -5.52
N GLU A 138 -16.57 15.86 -5.34
CA GLU A 138 -16.28 15.10 -4.11
C GLU A 138 -14.78 14.81 -3.97
N LYS A 139 -14.08 14.52 -5.08
CA LYS A 139 -12.61 14.43 -5.09
C LYS A 139 -11.97 15.74 -4.65
N GLY A 140 -12.46 16.88 -5.14
CA GLY A 140 -12.01 18.20 -4.72
C GLY A 140 -12.22 18.44 -3.22
N THR A 141 -13.38 18.04 -2.67
CA THR A 141 -13.67 18.11 -1.23
C THR A 141 -12.67 17.28 -0.42
N ILE A 142 -12.36 16.05 -0.84
CA ILE A 142 -11.35 15.20 -0.19
C ILE A 142 -9.99 15.89 -0.19
N ILE A 143 -9.55 16.39 -1.35
CA ILE A 143 -8.24 17.04 -1.50
C ILE A 143 -8.15 18.26 -0.58
N ARG A 144 -9.20 19.09 -0.49
CA ARG A 144 -9.28 20.22 0.45
C ARG A 144 -9.21 19.78 1.91
N LEU A 145 -9.88 18.67 2.28
CA LEU A 145 -9.81 18.12 3.64
C LEU A 145 -8.40 17.66 4.00
N LEU A 146 -7.70 17.01 3.07
CA LEU A 146 -6.30 16.61 3.27
C LEU A 146 -5.39 17.84 3.44
N ALA A 147 -5.60 18.90 2.67
CA ALA A 147 -4.84 20.15 2.84
C ALA A 147 -5.13 20.81 4.20
N LYS A 148 -6.40 20.87 4.61
CA LYS A 148 -6.81 21.40 5.91
C LYS A 148 -6.15 20.68 7.09
N PHE A 149 -5.93 19.36 6.97
CA PHE A 149 -5.17 18.59 7.96
C PHE A 149 -3.73 19.14 8.13
N TYR A 150 -3.01 19.40 7.04
CA TYR A 150 -1.67 20.00 7.10
C TYR A 150 -1.66 21.42 7.66
N CYS A 151 -2.76 22.17 7.51
CA CYS A 151 -2.92 23.53 8.04
C CYS A 151 -3.31 23.58 9.52
N MET A 152 -3.57 22.44 10.17
CA MET A 152 -3.89 22.43 11.61
C MET A 152 -2.74 23.02 12.45
N PRO A 153 -3.03 23.72 13.56
CA PRO A 153 -2.00 24.29 14.42
C PRO A 153 -0.94 23.28 14.87
N THR A 154 -1.35 22.04 15.17
CA THR A 154 -0.44 20.96 15.58
C THR A 154 0.57 20.59 14.49
N GLU A 155 0.11 20.46 13.24
CA GLU A 155 0.99 20.07 12.13
C GLU A 155 1.82 21.26 11.64
N GLN A 156 1.28 22.48 11.65
CA GLN A 156 2.06 23.70 11.40
C GLN A 156 3.17 23.91 12.44
N ALA A 157 2.92 23.60 13.71
CA ALA A 157 3.96 23.63 14.74
C ALA A 157 5.04 22.56 14.49
N ALA A 158 4.66 21.37 14.01
CA ALA A 158 5.61 20.33 13.63
C ALA A 158 6.47 20.75 12.42
N PHE A 159 5.84 21.31 11.37
CA PHE A 159 6.55 21.89 10.22
C PHE A 159 7.57 22.94 10.66
N ASN A 160 7.13 23.95 11.40
CA ASN A 160 8.00 25.06 11.84
C ASN A 160 9.19 24.54 12.65
N ARG A 161 8.95 23.60 13.58
CA ARG A 161 10.01 23.02 14.41
C ARG A 161 11.06 22.29 13.57
N ILE A 162 10.64 21.50 12.58
CA ILE A 162 11.58 20.74 11.72
C ILE A 162 12.28 21.65 10.72
N ILE A 163 11.59 22.64 10.14
CA ILE A 163 12.22 23.59 9.21
C ILE A 163 13.27 24.44 9.94
N GLU A 164 12.98 24.89 11.16
CA GLU A 164 13.95 25.65 11.98
C GLU A 164 15.15 24.81 12.42
N ASN A 165 14.93 23.53 12.74
CA ASN A 165 15.98 22.62 13.18
C ASN A 165 15.78 21.20 12.63
N PRO A 166 16.26 20.92 11.40
CA PRO A 166 16.04 19.65 10.72
C PRO A 166 16.71 18.46 11.42
N GLU A 167 17.66 18.70 12.32
CA GLU A 167 18.31 17.65 13.10
C GLU A 167 17.33 16.93 14.04
N PHE A 168 16.22 17.58 14.45
CA PHE A 168 15.14 16.90 15.18
C PHE A 168 14.53 15.76 14.38
N TYR A 169 14.43 15.91 13.06
CA TYR A 169 13.97 14.83 12.20
C TYR A 169 15.11 13.87 11.87
N ARG A 170 16.25 14.39 11.40
CA ARG A 170 17.33 13.59 10.81
C ARG A 170 18.06 12.71 11.82
N ASN A 171 18.32 13.21 13.03
CA ASN A 171 19.15 12.52 14.02
C ASN A 171 18.35 11.92 15.19
N SER A 172 17.06 12.22 15.29
CA SER A 172 16.24 11.64 16.37
C SER A 172 16.04 10.14 16.16
N ALA A 173 16.25 9.37 17.23
CA ALA A 173 15.84 7.98 17.29
C ALA A 173 14.32 7.82 17.50
N ASP A 174 13.62 8.90 17.90
CA ASP A 174 12.17 8.90 18.08
C ASP A 174 11.48 9.05 16.71
N ALA A 175 10.77 8.00 16.31
CA ALA A 175 9.96 8.00 15.08
C ALA A 175 8.80 9.00 15.13
N LYS A 176 8.46 9.55 16.31
CA LYS A 176 7.41 10.56 16.45
C LYS A 176 7.80 11.94 15.96
N GLU A 177 9.09 12.22 15.81
CA GLU A 177 9.57 13.51 15.31
C GLU A 177 9.29 13.61 13.81
N GLY A 178 8.41 14.54 13.44
CA GLY A 178 7.93 14.73 12.07
C GLY A 178 6.49 15.23 12.01
N VAL A 179 5.99 15.32 10.78
CA VAL A 179 4.60 15.68 10.47
C VAL A 179 3.78 14.39 10.42
N ALA A 180 2.58 14.40 11.01
CA ALA A 180 1.74 13.21 10.97
C ALA A 180 1.16 12.98 9.58
N HIS A 181 0.98 11.72 9.21
CA HIS A 181 0.31 11.30 7.97
C HIS A 181 -0.97 10.50 8.24
N ILE A 182 -1.38 10.43 9.50
CA ILE A 182 -2.61 9.78 9.96
C ILE A 182 -3.40 10.75 10.82
N PHE A 183 -4.71 10.78 10.61
CA PHE A 183 -5.62 11.63 11.33
C PHE A 183 -6.99 10.97 11.50
N GLN A 184 -7.78 11.56 12.37
CA GLN A 184 -9.17 11.21 12.61
C GLN A 184 -10.06 12.36 12.16
N VAL A 185 -11.27 12.03 11.72
CA VAL A 185 -12.29 12.99 11.32
C VAL A 185 -13.54 12.78 12.15
N ASP A 186 -13.81 13.72 13.04
CA ASP A 186 -15.04 13.77 13.81
C ASP A 186 -16.00 14.79 13.19
N GLN A 187 -17.30 14.61 13.43
CA GLN A 187 -18.30 15.62 13.13
C GLN A 187 -18.85 16.20 14.44
N VAL A 188 -18.69 17.52 14.64
CA VAL A 188 -19.14 18.23 15.83
C VAL A 188 -20.00 19.41 15.39
N ASN A 189 -21.26 19.45 15.81
CA ASN A 189 -22.23 20.50 15.46
C ASN A 189 -22.40 20.71 13.94
N GLY A 190 -22.23 19.65 13.14
CA GLY A 190 -22.32 19.72 11.67
C GLY A 190 -21.01 20.07 10.98
N GLU A 191 -19.96 20.45 11.71
CA GLU A 191 -18.64 20.76 11.16
C GLU A 191 -17.67 19.60 11.31
N LEU A 192 -16.76 19.44 10.34
CA LEU A 192 -15.71 18.45 10.37
C LEU A 192 -14.52 18.94 11.19
N LEU A 193 -14.19 18.17 12.21
CA LEU A 193 -13.05 18.40 13.09
C LEU A 193 -11.98 17.34 12.81
N LEU A 194 -10.85 17.82 12.27
CA LEU A 194 -9.68 17.00 12.01
C LEU A 194 -8.79 16.95 13.25
N LYS A 195 -8.21 15.78 13.55
CA LYS A 195 -7.31 15.60 14.69
C LYS A 195 -6.18 14.64 14.31
N ARG A 196 -4.95 14.96 14.71
CA ARG A 196 -3.84 14.00 14.71
C ARG A 196 -4.19 12.80 15.59
N ASP A 197 -3.88 11.59 15.14
CA ASP A 197 -4.01 10.39 15.99
C ASP A 197 -3.01 10.50 17.17
N PRO A 198 -3.48 10.51 18.43
CA PRO A 198 -2.61 10.66 19.60
C PRO A 198 -1.81 9.39 19.94
N THR A 199 -2.18 8.26 19.35
CA THR A 199 -1.58 6.95 19.61
C THR A 199 -0.63 6.49 18.51
N TRP A 200 -0.62 7.17 17.37
CA TRP A 200 0.30 6.82 16.28
C TRP A 200 1.72 7.34 16.53
N ALA A 201 2.70 6.45 16.40
CA ALA A 201 4.07 6.70 16.83
C ALA A 201 5.06 6.96 15.69
N ASN A 202 4.69 6.73 14.44
CA ASN A 202 5.60 6.89 13.30
C ASN A 202 5.21 8.09 12.45
N ASN A 203 5.95 9.19 12.55
CA ASN A 203 5.78 10.39 11.72
C ASN A 203 6.97 10.56 10.75
N LYS A 204 7.78 9.51 10.57
CA LYS A 204 8.86 9.46 9.59
C LYS A 204 8.46 8.74 8.30
N ARG A 205 7.20 8.83 7.90
CA ARG A 205 6.68 8.31 6.63
C ARG A 205 6.68 9.44 5.61
N LEU A 206 7.57 9.41 4.62
CA LEU A 206 7.79 10.57 3.74
C LEU A 206 7.06 10.49 2.40
N GLU A 207 6.84 9.30 1.86
CA GLU A 207 6.17 9.13 0.58
C GLU A 207 4.71 9.61 0.60
N SER A 208 4.01 9.44 1.73
CA SER A 208 2.64 9.96 1.91
C SER A 208 2.56 11.47 1.70
N HIS A 209 3.57 12.19 2.19
CA HIS A 209 3.68 13.64 2.05
C HIS A 209 4.06 14.05 0.63
N GLY A 210 4.91 13.25 -0.04
CA GLY A 210 5.29 13.47 -1.45
C GLY A 210 4.10 13.30 -2.39
N LEU A 211 3.31 12.24 -2.17
CA LEU A 211 2.03 12.00 -2.85
C LEU A 211 1.08 13.18 -2.63
N ALA A 212 0.94 13.66 -1.39
CA ALA A 212 0.08 14.82 -1.09
C ALA A 212 0.52 16.09 -1.83
N LEU A 213 1.82 16.41 -1.81
CA LEU A 213 2.36 17.56 -2.54
C LEU A 213 2.01 17.48 -4.04
N ARG A 214 2.22 16.32 -4.65
CA ARG A 214 1.87 16.07 -6.05
C ARG A 214 0.37 16.28 -6.30
N THR A 215 -0.49 15.62 -5.51
CA THR A 215 -1.95 15.71 -5.66
C THR A 215 -2.46 17.13 -5.50
N PHE A 216 -1.94 17.90 -4.55
CA PHE A 216 -2.30 19.31 -4.38
C PHE A 216 -1.91 20.17 -5.59
N CYS A 217 -0.71 19.98 -6.12
CA CYS A 217 -0.26 20.72 -7.30
C CYS A 217 -1.09 20.36 -8.53
N GLU A 218 -1.30 19.08 -8.80
CA GLU A 218 -2.12 18.60 -9.94
C GLU A 218 -3.57 19.08 -9.84
N PHE A 219 -4.15 19.13 -8.64
CA PHE A 219 -5.49 19.66 -8.42
C PHE A 219 -5.59 21.14 -8.83
N LEU A 220 -4.67 21.99 -8.35
CA LEU A 220 -4.65 23.41 -8.70
C LEU A 220 -4.33 23.65 -10.18
N LEU A 221 -3.46 22.84 -10.78
CA LEU A 221 -3.20 22.84 -12.23
C LEU A 221 -4.49 22.60 -13.02
N GLY A 222 -5.36 21.69 -12.54
CA GLY A 222 -6.69 21.46 -13.11
C GLY A 222 -7.67 22.64 -12.95
N GLN A 223 -7.46 23.53 -11.98
CA GLN A 223 -8.30 24.70 -11.74
C GLN A 223 -7.83 25.96 -12.50
N LEU A 224 -6.71 25.93 -13.23
CA LEU A 224 -6.12 27.12 -13.87
C LEU A 224 -7.00 27.82 -14.91
N ALA A 225 -8.04 27.14 -15.41
CA ALA A 225 -9.01 27.73 -16.33
C ALA A 225 -10.00 28.70 -15.63
N GLN A 226 -9.97 28.79 -14.30
CA GLN A 226 -10.82 29.68 -13.52
C GLN A 226 -10.20 31.07 -13.38
N ASP A 227 -11.04 32.11 -13.45
CA ASP A 227 -10.60 33.51 -13.42
C ASP A 227 -10.10 33.96 -12.03
N ALA A 228 -10.46 33.26 -10.95
CA ALA A 228 -10.06 33.58 -9.59
C ALA A 228 -9.97 32.33 -8.69
N MET A 229 -9.02 32.35 -7.76
CA MET A 229 -8.87 31.33 -6.70
C MET A 229 -10.01 31.44 -5.68
N HIS A 230 -10.57 30.30 -5.29
CA HIS A 230 -11.54 30.20 -4.21
C HIS A 230 -10.85 30.24 -2.84
N ASP A 231 -11.50 30.82 -1.82
CA ASP A 231 -10.91 30.91 -0.48
C ASP A 231 -10.58 29.54 0.14
N GLU A 232 -11.34 28.50 -0.21
CA GLU A 232 -11.10 27.12 0.24
C GLU A 232 -9.79 26.51 -0.31
N GLU A 233 -9.20 27.09 -1.35
CA GLU A 233 -7.95 26.64 -1.97
C GLU A 233 -6.71 27.27 -1.31
N ARG A 234 -6.91 28.24 -0.41
CA ARG A 234 -5.81 28.83 0.37
C ARG A 234 -5.12 27.81 1.26
N ASP A 235 -5.87 26.88 1.84
CA ASP A 235 -5.32 25.78 2.65
C ASP A 235 -4.42 24.86 1.79
N ILE A 236 -4.82 24.62 0.53
CA ILE A 236 -4.00 23.84 -0.42
C ILE A 236 -2.67 24.57 -0.68
N CYS A 237 -2.72 25.88 -0.95
CA CYS A 237 -1.51 26.69 -1.17
C CYS A 237 -0.59 26.69 0.05
N GLN A 238 -1.13 26.80 1.27
CA GLN A 238 -0.35 26.74 2.51
C GLN A 238 0.25 25.34 2.75
N ALA A 239 -0.50 24.27 2.48
CA ALA A 239 0.00 22.91 2.59
C ALA A 239 1.16 22.65 1.61
N ILE A 240 1.02 23.09 0.34
CA ILE A 240 2.09 23.03 -0.67
C ILE A 240 3.36 23.73 -0.16
N ALA A 241 3.22 24.97 0.33
CA ALA A 241 4.36 25.73 0.83
C ALA A 241 5.05 25.03 2.02
N SER A 242 4.27 24.52 2.99
CA SER A 242 4.78 23.84 4.17
C SER A 242 5.52 22.54 3.82
N LEU A 243 4.94 21.72 2.94
CA LEU A 243 5.51 20.45 2.48
C LEU A 243 6.82 20.66 1.71
N ALA A 244 6.84 21.60 0.76
CA ALA A 244 8.01 21.86 -0.06
C ALA A 244 9.20 22.37 0.79
N LEU A 245 8.95 23.29 1.72
CA LEU A 245 9.95 23.76 2.67
C LEU A 245 10.44 22.66 3.62
N TYR A 246 9.54 21.82 4.09
CA TYR A 246 9.87 20.67 4.93
C TYR A 246 10.82 19.71 4.22
N PHE A 247 10.52 19.31 2.98
CA PHE A 247 11.38 18.41 2.22
C PHE A 247 12.75 18.99 1.89
N GLN A 248 12.82 20.29 1.60
CA GLN A 248 14.10 20.99 1.43
C GLN A 248 14.90 20.97 2.75
N ALA A 249 14.27 21.31 3.87
CA ALA A 249 14.93 21.41 5.17
C ALA A 249 15.52 20.07 5.64
N ILE A 250 14.79 18.98 5.44
CA ILE A 250 15.25 17.65 5.87
C ILE A 250 16.22 16.99 4.90
N ASP A 251 16.58 17.61 3.77
CA ASP A 251 17.33 16.95 2.68
C ASP A 251 16.70 15.59 2.31
N TYR A 252 15.48 15.67 1.76
CA TYR A 252 14.62 14.51 1.52
C TYR A 252 15.28 13.31 0.81
N PRO A 253 16.23 13.45 -0.15
CA PRO A 253 16.80 12.30 -0.84
C PRO A 253 17.63 11.39 0.07
N THR A 254 18.08 11.90 1.23
CA THR A 254 18.88 11.15 2.21
C THR A 254 18.20 11.01 3.57
N ALA A 255 17.05 11.66 3.76
CA ALA A 255 16.34 11.72 5.03
C ALA A 255 15.88 10.31 5.46
N PRO A 256 16.04 9.92 6.74
CA PRO A 256 15.59 8.62 7.20
C PRO A 256 14.07 8.50 7.08
N SER A 257 13.57 7.36 6.60
CA SER A 257 12.12 7.15 6.43
C SER A 257 11.71 5.71 6.76
N ALA A 258 10.49 5.55 7.27
CA ALA A 258 9.83 4.27 7.51
C ALA A 258 9.14 3.70 6.26
N GLY A 259 8.97 4.52 5.22
CA GLY A 259 8.32 4.16 3.96
C GLY A 259 6.87 3.70 4.11
N ALA A 260 6.35 3.09 3.05
CA ALA A 260 4.94 2.71 2.92
C ALA A 260 4.41 1.73 3.97
N TRP A 261 5.31 1.03 4.65
CA TRP A 261 4.97 -0.04 5.60
C TRP A 261 4.91 0.43 7.06
N GLU A 262 5.29 1.69 7.33
CA GLU A 262 5.16 2.34 8.64
C GLU A 262 5.94 1.65 9.77
N GLU A 263 7.03 0.98 9.40
CA GLU A 263 7.89 0.23 10.32
C GLU A 263 9.10 1.06 10.79
N VAL A 264 10.26 0.43 10.93
CA VAL A 264 11.45 1.10 11.44
C VAL A 264 11.98 2.09 10.40
N PRO A 265 12.22 3.36 10.76
CA PRO A 265 12.87 4.28 9.85
C PRO A 265 14.26 3.75 9.46
N LEU A 266 14.52 3.65 8.16
CA LEU A 266 15.81 3.27 7.61
C LEU A 266 16.59 4.54 7.25
N PRO A 267 17.90 4.59 7.55
CA PRO A 267 18.74 5.74 7.21
C PRO A 267 19.00 5.82 5.71
N GLY A 268 19.37 7.02 5.24
CA GLY A 268 19.85 7.22 3.87
C GLY A 268 18.75 7.41 2.82
N GLY A 269 17.48 7.53 3.23
CA GLY A 269 16.34 7.69 2.32
C GLY A 269 15.93 6.39 1.65
N LEU A 270 14.65 6.31 1.26
CA LEU A 270 14.09 5.17 0.53
C LEU A 270 13.87 5.53 -0.94
N SER A 271 14.03 4.55 -1.84
CA SER A 271 13.90 4.79 -3.28
C SER A 271 12.48 5.24 -3.65
N TRP A 272 11.42 4.58 -3.14
CA TRP A 272 10.06 5.02 -3.42
C TRP A 272 9.75 6.42 -2.86
N ASP A 273 10.07 6.68 -1.59
CA ASP A 273 9.85 7.99 -0.96
C ASP A 273 10.53 9.13 -1.72
N THR A 274 11.78 8.90 -2.13
CA THR A 274 12.54 9.88 -2.91
C THR A 274 11.83 10.20 -4.22
N GLU A 275 11.30 9.18 -4.92
CA GLU A 275 10.58 9.39 -6.17
C GLU A 275 9.22 10.08 -5.95
N ALA A 276 8.45 9.68 -4.95
CA ALA A 276 7.16 10.29 -4.64
C ALA A 276 7.31 11.80 -4.36
N ILE A 277 8.35 12.19 -3.63
CA ILE A 277 8.66 13.60 -3.35
C ILE A 277 9.18 14.33 -4.59
N ARG A 278 10.07 13.69 -5.37
CA ARG A 278 10.56 14.26 -6.64
C ARG A 278 9.42 14.57 -7.59
N GLN A 279 8.44 13.66 -7.74
CA GLN A 279 7.24 13.91 -8.54
C GLN A 279 6.41 15.08 -8.00
N GLY A 280 6.31 15.23 -6.67
CA GLY A 280 5.73 16.41 -6.04
C GLY A 280 6.43 17.70 -6.43
N PHE A 281 7.77 17.72 -6.45
CA PHE A 281 8.54 18.88 -6.90
C PHE A 281 8.40 19.16 -8.41
N VAL A 282 8.32 18.13 -9.25
CA VAL A 282 8.02 18.29 -10.69
C VAL A 282 6.65 18.96 -10.88
N ALA A 283 5.62 18.49 -10.17
CA ALA A 283 4.29 19.09 -10.23
C ALA A 283 4.28 20.53 -9.68
N LEU A 284 5.04 20.80 -8.61
CA LEU A 284 5.21 22.15 -8.08
C LEU A 284 5.91 23.08 -9.07
N LYS A 285 6.94 22.60 -9.78
CA LYS A 285 7.63 23.38 -10.81
C LYS A 285 6.68 23.75 -11.93
N GLU A 286 5.86 22.82 -12.41
CA GLU A 286 4.85 23.10 -13.43
C GLU A 286 3.83 24.14 -12.94
N LEU A 287 3.35 24.02 -11.69
CA LEU A 287 2.44 24.99 -11.10
C LEU A 287 3.06 26.39 -10.99
N MET A 288 4.30 26.48 -10.52
CA MET A 288 4.97 27.76 -10.24
C MET A 288 5.53 28.45 -11.49
N PHE A 289 6.00 27.68 -12.47
CA PHE A 289 6.81 28.17 -13.59
C PHE A 289 6.37 27.65 -14.96
N GLY A 290 5.33 26.81 -15.03
CA GLY A 290 4.72 26.37 -16.28
C GLY A 290 3.97 27.50 -17.01
N THR A 291 3.24 27.13 -18.05
CA THR A 291 2.63 28.07 -19.01
C THR A 291 1.84 29.21 -18.33
N SER A 292 2.01 30.45 -18.81
CA SER A 292 1.41 31.65 -18.20
C SER A 292 -0.09 31.75 -18.51
N ASN A 293 -0.93 31.43 -17.53
CA ASN A 293 -2.37 31.68 -17.54
C ASN A 293 -2.73 32.64 -16.40
N ALA A 294 -3.68 33.57 -16.62
CA ALA A 294 -4.03 34.59 -15.62
C ALA A 294 -4.51 33.98 -14.28
N GLY A 295 -5.22 32.85 -14.31
CA GLY A 295 -5.62 32.12 -13.10
C GLY A 295 -4.43 31.55 -12.31
N ALA A 296 -3.31 31.25 -12.98
CA ALA A 296 -2.11 30.70 -12.33
C ALA A 296 -1.41 31.72 -11.43
N ASP A 297 -1.44 33.01 -11.79
CA ASP A 297 -0.73 34.04 -11.05
C ASP A 297 -1.29 34.21 -9.63
N SER A 298 -2.61 34.06 -9.44
CA SER A 298 -3.25 34.13 -8.12
C SER A 298 -2.80 33.00 -7.19
N TYR A 299 -2.74 31.76 -7.70
CA TYR A 299 -2.25 30.62 -6.93
C TYR A 299 -0.76 30.76 -6.61
N ARG A 300 0.05 31.12 -7.61
CA ARG A 300 1.51 31.32 -7.45
C ARG A 300 1.81 32.37 -6.38
N GLU A 301 1.09 33.49 -6.39
CA GLU A 301 1.28 34.53 -5.40
C GLU A 301 0.86 34.07 -4.00
N THR A 302 -0.30 33.41 -3.88
CA THR A 302 -0.77 32.87 -2.58
C THR A 302 0.21 31.84 -1.99
N ILE A 303 0.82 31.01 -2.83
CA ILE A 303 1.87 30.07 -2.43
C ILE A 303 3.10 30.83 -1.92
N ARG A 304 3.58 31.84 -2.66
CA ARG A 304 4.72 32.68 -2.24
C ARG A 304 4.46 33.42 -0.93
N GLU A 305 3.27 33.99 -0.76
CA GLU A 305 2.85 34.65 0.48
C GLU A 305 2.83 33.67 1.66
N SER A 306 2.30 32.46 1.44
CA SER A 306 2.27 31.41 2.46
C SER A 306 3.66 30.94 2.83
N ALA A 307 4.53 30.70 1.85
CA ALA A 307 5.93 30.37 2.07
C ALA A 307 6.67 31.48 2.83
N SER A 308 6.44 32.74 2.48
CA SER A 308 7.06 33.90 3.15
C SER A 308 6.67 33.97 4.63
N ARG A 309 5.42 33.62 4.98
CA ARG A 309 4.98 33.54 6.39
C ARG A 309 5.69 32.44 7.17
N VAL A 310 5.89 31.26 6.56
CA VAL A 310 6.62 30.15 7.19
C VAL A 310 8.09 30.52 7.35
N VAL A 311 8.75 31.04 6.31
CA VAL A 311 10.17 31.41 6.33
C VAL A 311 10.44 32.56 7.30
N ALA A 312 9.56 33.55 7.41
CA ALA A 312 9.70 34.67 8.34
C ALA A 312 9.73 34.23 9.83
N LEU A 313 9.23 33.04 10.15
CA LEU A 313 9.27 32.45 11.48
C LEU A 313 10.56 31.67 11.75
N THR A 314 11.42 31.48 10.74
CA THR A 314 12.64 30.66 10.81
C THR A 314 13.92 31.50 10.66
N VAL A 315 15.04 31.03 11.26
CA VAL A 315 16.38 31.66 11.19
C VAL A 315 16.85 31.77 9.72
N PRO A 316 17.70 32.75 9.32
CA PRO A 316 17.95 33.04 7.90
C PRO A 316 18.54 31.84 7.14
N GLY A 317 17.70 31.21 6.31
CA GLY A 317 18.09 30.29 5.25
C GLY A 317 17.53 30.77 3.91
N ASP A 318 18.09 30.29 2.80
CA ASP A 318 17.72 30.71 1.43
C ASP A 318 16.41 30.04 0.91
N PHE A 319 15.57 29.57 1.84
CA PHE A 319 14.34 28.82 1.58
C PHE A 319 13.33 29.57 0.69
N GLY A 320 13.36 30.90 0.73
CA GLY A 320 12.48 31.75 -0.09
C GLY A 320 12.67 31.58 -1.60
N LYS A 321 13.86 31.15 -2.05
CA LYS A 321 14.15 30.99 -3.49
C LYS A 321 13.32 29.90 -4.15
N LEU A 322 12.88 28.90 -3.39
CA LEU A 322 12.13 27.75 -3.90
C LEU A 322 10.89 28.13 -4.74
N PHE A 323 10.25 29.26 -4.41
CA PHE A 323 9.01 29.72 -5.05
C PHE A 323 9.19 30.93 -5.99
N SER A 324 10.41 31.44 -6.10
CA SER A 324 10.77 32.58 -6.96
C SER A 324 11.77 32.25 -8.05
N ASP A 325 12.48 31.13 -7.92
CA ASP A 325 13.53 30.69 -8.84
C ASP A 325 13.34 29.23 -9.24
N SER A 326 13.11 28.98 -10.54
CA SER A 326 12.98 27.62 -11.08
C SER A 326 14.23 26.78 -10.84
N ALA A 327 15.42 27.39 -10.80
CA ALA A 327 16.67 26.65 -10.61
C ALA A 327 16.74 25.99 -9.23
N ALA A 328 16.14 26.60 -8.20
CA ALA A 328 16.08 26.02 -6.86
C ALA A 328 15.23 24.75 -6.81
N LEU A 329 14.14 24.68 -7.59
CA LEU A 329 13.36 23.44 -7.74
C LEU A 329 14.12 22.39 -8.57
N ASP A 330 14.84 22.82 -9.61
CA ASP A 330 15.64 21.92 -10.44
C ASP A 330 16.72 21.22 -9.63
N GLU A 331 17.41 21.93 -8.73
CA GLU A 331 18.39 21.32 -7.82
C GLU A 331 17.79 20.19 -6.97
N LEU A 332 16.57 20.37 -6.44
CA LEU A 332 15.88 19.36 -5.64
C LEU A 332 15.37 18.18 -6.49
N ILE A 333 14.88 18.45 -7.70
CA ILE A 333 14.44 17.42 -8.66
C ILE A 333 15.64 16.59 -9.12
N ASP A 334 16.77 17.23 -9.42
CA ASP A 334 18.00 16.57 -9.86
C ASP A 334 18.63 15.74 -8.74
N ALA A 335 18.62 16.25 -7.49
CA ALA A 335 19.08 15.50 -6.33
C ALA A 335 18.30 14.20 -6.13
N GLY A 336 16.97 14.24 -6.25
CA GLY A 336 16.12 13.05 -6.22
C GLY A 336 16.39 12.11 -7.39
N SER A 337 16.42 12.65 -8.61
CA SER A 337 16.70 11.89 -9.84
C SER A 337 18.02 11.12 -9.75
N LYS A 338 19.09 11.78 -9.27
CA LYS A 338 20.40 11.19 -9.06
C LYS A 338 20.35 10.02 -8.08
N GLN A 339 19.63 10.15 -6.96
CA GLN A 339 19.48 9.05 -6.00
C GLN A 339 18.75 7.85 -6.62
N ILE A 340 17.65 8.08 -7.34
CA ILE A 340 16.91 6.99 -8.00
C ILE A 340 17.76 6.29 -9.07
N ARG A 341 18.45 7.04 -9.93
CA ARG A 341 19.37 6.50 -10.94
C ARG A 341 20.48 5.63 -10.34
N LEU A 342 20.97 5.99 -9.16
CA LEU A 342 21.96 5.18 -8.43
C LEU A 342 21.37 3.89 -7.85
N ARG A 343 20.10 3.89 -7.43
CA ARG A 343 19.48 2.81 -6.64
C ARG A 343 18.71 1.79 -7.46
N VAL A 344 18.04 2.19 -8.55
CA VAL A 344 17.29 1.27 -9.39
C VAL A 344 18.17 0.13 -9.94
N PRO A 345 19.39 0.38 -10.46
CA PRO A 345 20.27 -0.72 -10.88
C PRO A 345 20.67 -1.68 -9.75
N GLN A 346 20.64 -1.21 -8.50
CA GLN A 346 20.91 -2.03 -7.31
C GLN A 346 19.68 -2.82 -6.83
N LYS A 347 18.49 -2.53 -7.39
CA LYS A 347 17.21 -3.18 -7.05
C LYS A 347 16.89 -3.14 -5.55
N ALA A 348 17.25 -2.03 -4.92
CA ALA A 348 17.17 -1.86 -3.47
C ALA A 348 16.32 -0.64 -3.09
N GLU A 349 15.44 -0.84 -2.11
CA GLU A 349 14.66 0.25 -1.52
C GLU A 349 15.50 1.04 -0.53
N ALA A 350 16.28 0.34 0.30
CA ALA A 350 17.33 0.92 1.13
C ALA A 350 18.66 0.19 0.84
N PRO A 351 19.58 0.80 0.06
CA PRO A 351 20.84 0.16 -0.33
C PRO A 351 21.63 -0.43 0.84
N GLY A 352 22.03 -1.69 0.72
CA GLY A 352 22.79 -2.41 1.75
C GLY A 352 21.96 -2.85 2.97
N MET A 353 20.66 -2.55 3.02
CA MET A 353 19.77 -2.84 4.15
C MET A 353 18.58 -3.66 3.70
N ARG A 354 17.72 -3.10 2.84
CA ARG A 354 16.48 -3.70 2.34
C ARG A 354 16.51 -3.81 0.82
N SER A 355 16.92 -4.98 0.33
CA SER A 355 16.79 -5.41 -1.06
C SER A 355 15.40 -5.98 -1.30
N ARG A 356 14.85 -5.83 -2.50
CA ARG A 356 13.52 -6.37 -2.88
C ARG A 356 12.43 -6.00 -1.87
N ASP A 357 11.94 -4.77 -2.03
CA ASP A 357 10.74 -4.27 -1.36
C ASP A 357 9.65 -4.07 -2.41
N ALA A 358 8.42 -4.45 -2.11
CA ALA A 358 7.27 -4.31 -2.99
C ALA A 358 6.95 -2.84 -3.30
N SER A 359 7.42 -1.89 -2.49
CA SER A 359 7.32 -0.46 -2.80
C SER A 359 8.03 -0.08 -4.11
N LEU A 360 9.04 -0.87 -4.52
CA LEU A 360 9.75 -0.69 -5.79
C LEU A 360 8.84 -0.94 -7.01
N ALA A 361 7.69 -1.62 -6.85
CA ALA A 361 6.68 -1.73 -7.89
C ALA A 361 5.98 -0.38 -8.17
N PHE A 362 5.83 0.49 -7.14
CA PHE A 362 5.37 1.86 -7.34
C PHE A 362 6.43 2.69 -8.08
N LEU A 363 7.70 2.52 -7.72
CA LEU A 363 8.83 3.18 -8.40
C LEU A 363 8.88 2.84 -9.89
N ALA A 364 8.58 1.59 -10.27
CA ALA A 364 8.52 1.16 -11.67
C ALA A 364 7.38 1.80 -12.50
N GLN A 365 6.49 2.56 -11.87
CA GLN A 365 5.45 3.34 -12.54
C GLN A 365 5.89 4.78 -12.84
N SER A 366 7.09 5.16 -12.37
CA SER A 366 7.65 6.49 -12.54
C SER A 366 7.90 6.87 -14.00
N ASP A 367 7.73 8.16 -14.29
CA ASP A 367 8.14 8.80 -15.55
C ASP A 367 9.63 9.17 -15.62
N LEU A 368 10.40 8.99 -14.53
CA LEU A 368 11.82 9.31 -14.49
C LEU A 368 12.62 8.47 -15.49
N GLU A 369 13.42 9.17 -16.30
CA GLU A 369 14.45 8.58 -17.14
C GLU A 369 15.67 8.17 -16.31
N LEU A 370 16.05 6.90 -16.45
CA LEU A 370 17.15 6.30 -15.69
C LEU A 370 18.50 6.35 -16.41
N SER A 371 18.48 6.66 -17.71
CA SER A 371 19.67 6.85 -18.52
C SER A 371 19.98 8.34 -18.66
N GLU A 372 21.26 8.66 -18.80
CA GLU A 372 21.75 10.02 -19.13
C GLU A 372 22.13 10.14 -20.61
N SER A 373 21.76 9.15 -21.43
CA SER A 373 21.96 9.19 -22.88
C SER A 373 21.20 10.37 -23.50
N GLU A 374 21.88 11.15 -24.35
CA GLU A 374 21.25 12.20 -25.17
C GLU A 374 20.46 11.63 -26.36
N ASP A 375 20.66 10.36 -26.69
CA ASP A 375 19.87 9.65 -27.70
C ASP A 375 18.55 9.16 -27.08
N ASP A 376 17.42 9.70 -27.56
CA ASP A 376 16.07 9.43 -27.06
C ASP A 376 15.72 7.93 -27.11
N TYR A 377 16.14 7.24 -28.17
CA TYR A 377 15.91 5.80 -28.34
C TYR A 377 16.62 5.02 -27.23
N GLU A 378 17.94 5.23 -27.08
CA GLU A 378 18.75 4.55 -26.07
C GLU A 378 18.33 4.93 -24.65
N CYS A 379 17.95 6.19 -24.40
CA CYS A 379 17.48 6.64 -23.10
C CYS A 379 16.18 5.91 -22.70
N THR A 380 15.20 5.92 -23.60
CA THR A 380 13.88 5.32 -23.36
C THR A 380 13.99 3.80 -23.23
N LEU A 381 14.76 3.15 -24.12
CA LEU A 381 14.97 1.70 -24.10
C LEU A 381 15.68 1.24 -22.83
N THR A 382 16.76 1.92 -22.44
CA THR A 382 17.52 1.61 -21.22
C THR A 382 16.64 1.78 -19.98
N THR A 383 15.88 2.88 -19.91
CA THR A 383 14.94 3.12 -18.82
C THR A 383 13.91 2.01 -18.72
N ALA A 384 13.30 1.62 -19.85
CA ALA A 384 12.32 0.54 -19.88
C ALA A 384 12.90 -0.81 -19.46
N ARG A 385 14.13 -1.13 -19.90
CA ARG A 385 14.85 -2.35 -19.48
C ARG A 385 15.12 -2.36 -17.98
N LEU A 386 15.66 -1.29 -17.42
CA LEU A 386 16.00 -1.23 -15.99
C LEU A 386 14.76 -1.38 -15.10
N TYR A 387 13.65 -0.70 -15.42
CA TYR A 387 12.40 -0.89 -14.67
C TYR A 387 11.80 -2.28 -14.88
N LYS A 388 11.88 -2.84 -16.09
CA LYS A 388 11.43 -4.22 -16.32
C LYS A 388 12.28 -5.21 -15.52
N GLU A 389 13.60 -5.06 -15.50
CA GLU A 389 14.53 -5.90 -14.73
C GLU A 389 14.34 -5.78 -13.22
N LEU A 390 13.88 -4.62 -12.74
CA LEU A 390 13.44 -4.42 -11.37
C LEU A 390 12.16 -5.23 -11.09
N LEU A 391 11.14 -5.11 -11.95
CA LEU A 391 9.90 -5.88 -11.83
C LEU A 391 10.13 -7.40 -11.91
N ASP A 392 10.97 -7.86 -12.84
CA ASP A 392 11.34 -9.28 -12.95
C ASP A 392 12.04 -9.79 -11.67
N ASP A 393 12.84 -8.94 -11.01
CA ASP A 393 13.51 -9.28 -9.75
C ASP A 393 12.52 -9.38 -8.58
N LEU A 394 11.59 -8.42 -8.48
CA LEU A 394 10.49 -8.46 -7.50
C LEU A 394 9.59 -9.69 -7.69
N GLU A 395 9.29 -10.03 -8.94
CA GLU A 395 8.56 -11.26 -9.28
C GLU A 395 9.25 -12.50 -8.68
N SER A 396 10.55 -12.63 -8.91
CA SER A 396 11.31 -13.81 -8.48
C SER A 396 11.46 -13.92 -6.96
N GLY A 397 11.49 -12.80 -6.25
CA GLY A 397 11.72 -12.77 -4.80
C GLY A 397 10.45 -12.74 -3.96
N LEU A 398 9.43 -11.97 -4.38
CA LEU A 398 8.34 -11.56 -3.52
C LEU A 398 6.97 -12.14 -3.89
N VAL A 399 6.76 -12.53 -5.15
CA VAL A 399 5.44 -13.04 -5.59
C VAL A 399 5.23 -14.47 -5.08
N ARG A 400 4.00 -14.76 -4.65
CA ARG A 400 3.53 -16.04 -4.11
C ARG A 400 2.23 -16.45 -4.81
N GLU A 401 1.62 -17.56 -4.39
CA GLU A 401 0.45 -18.11 -5.10
C GLU A 401 -0.82 -17.26 -4.91
N SER A 402 -1.00 -16.57 -3.79
CA SER A 402 -2.17 -15.75 -3.44
C SER A 402 -1.88 -14.23 -3.41
N GLY A 403 -0.64 -13.81 -3.66
CA GLY A 403 -0.28 -12.40 -3.65
C GLY A 403 1.23 -12.16 -3.70
N MET A 404 1.70 -11.16 -2.96
CA MET A 404 3.10 -10.74 -2.89
C MET A 404 3.45 -10.35 -1.45
N ILE A 405 4.59 -10.79 -0.93
CA ILE A 405 5.06 -10.33 0.40
C ILE A 405 5.63 -8.90 0.30
N ARG A 406 5.61 -8.12 1.39
CA ARG A 406 6.06 -6.71 1.32
C ARG A 406 7.55 -6.55 1.04
N TYR A 407 8.40 -7.37 1.64
CA TYR A 407 9.85 -7.30 1.45
C TYR A 407 10.53 -8.60 1.86
N GLU A 408 11.72 -8.87 1.30
CA GLU A 408 12.57 -9.97 1.75
C GLU A 408 13.19 -9.69 3.13
N PRO A 409 13.64 -10.73 3.85
CA PRO A 409 14.33 -10.54 5.12
C PRO A 409 15.52 -9.59 5.00
N PHE A 410 15.64 -8.66 5.94
CA PHE A 410 16.55 -7.52 5.87
C PHE A 410 17.29 -7.25 7.19
N ALA A 411 18.35 -6.45 7.12
CA ALA A 411 19.13 -6.02 8.28
C ALA A 411 18.86 -4.54 8.58
N HIS A 412 18.65 -4.19 9.85
CA HIS A 412 18.39 -2.80 10.25
C HIS A 412 19.64 -1.91 10.23
N ARG A 413 20.84 -2.49 10.07
CA ARG A 413 22.05 -1.75 9.70
C ARG A 413 22.89 -2.53 8.68
N PRO A 414 23.64 -1.84 7.81
CA PRO A 414 24.56 -2.52 6.89
C PRO A 414 25.52 -3.44 7.64
N GLY A 415 25.62 -4.70 7.21
CA GLY A 415 26.50 -5.70 7.79
C GLY A 415 25.98 -6.43 9.03
N GLU A 416 24.78 -6.10 9.53
CA GLU A 416 24.11 -6.90 10.55
C GLU A 416 23.49 -8.18 9.96
N LYS A 417 23.14 -9.14 10.84
CA LYS A 417 22.37 -10.31 10.43
C LYS A 417 20.96 -9.86 9.98
N ARG A 418 20.43 -10.55 8.98
CA ARG A 418 19.05 -10.36 8.51
C ARG A 418 18.09 -10.99 9.51
N ASP A 419 17.79 -10.23 10.56
CA ASP A 419 16.94 -10.67 11.68
C ASP A 419 15.49 -10.17 11.55
N PHE A 420 15.17 -9.42 10.48
CA PHE A 420 13.85 -8.85 10.22
C PHE A 420 13.23 -9.47 8.97
N PHE A 421 11.95 -9.83 9.02
CA PHE A 421 11.12 -10.20 7.86
C PHE A 421 9.70 -9.67 8.06
N ASP A 422 8.85 -9.78 7.03
CA ASP A 422 7.45 -9.33 7.10
C ASP A 422 6.65 -10.16 8.12
N SER A 423 6.68 -9.72 9.37
CA SER A 423 6.04 -10.36 10.52
C SER A 423 4.67 -9.78 10.86
N TYR A 424 4.24 -8.73 10.16
CA TYR A 424 2.89 -8.21 10.29
C TYR A 424 1.92 -9.18 9.62
N LEU A 425 0.82 -9.51 10.31
CA LEU A 425 -0.13 -10.55 9.86
C LEU A 425 0.52 -11.93 9.61
N THR A 426 1.57 -12.27 10.37
CA THR A 426 2.24 -13.58 10.28
C THR A 426 1.31 -14.75 10.61
N VAL A 427 1.80 -15.98 10.50
CA VAL A 427 1.00 -17.19 10.77
C VAL A 427 0.25 -17.10 12.09
N ASN A 428 -1.05 -17.43 12.06
CA ASN A 428 -1.93 -17.42 13.23
C ASN A 428 -1.97 -16.07 13.99
N TYR A 429 -1.65 -14.94 13.35
CA TYR A 429 -1.52 -13.62 14.01
C TYR A 429 -2.75 -13.27 14.87
N TRP A 430 -3.94 -13.53 14.35
CA TRP A 430 -5.21 -13.20 15.01
C TRP A 430 -5.73 -14.27 15.96
N LEU A 431 -5.10 -15.44 15.98
CA LEU A 431 -5.61 -16.61 16.67
C LEU A 431 -4.83 -16.91 17.94
N GLY A 432 -5.43 -17.76 18.76
CA GLY A 432 -4.82 -18.28 19.97
C GLY A 432 -3.73 -19.30 19.72
N PHE A 433 -3.19 -19.47 18.50
CA PHE A 433 -2.24 -20.53 18.16
C PHE A 433 -0.81 -20.01 18.00
N ASP A 434 0.18 -20.82 18.35
CA ASP A 434 1.58 -20.59 18.04
C ASP A 434 1.94 -21.03 16.60
N GLU A 435 3.20 -20.81 16.23
CA GLU A 435 3.80 -21.20 14.95
C GLU A 435 3.74 -22.71 14.68
N GLU A 436 3.65 -23.51 15.73
CA GLU A 436 3.49 -24.96 15.66
C GLU A 436 2.01 -25.38 15.71
N GLY A 437 1.06 -24.44 15.64
CA GLY A 437 -0.37 -24.73 15.61
C GLY A 437 -0.96 -25.24 16.93
N TYR A 438 -0.26 -25.06 18.06
CA TYR A 438 -0.77 -25.33 19.40
C TYR A 438 -1.39 -24.08 20.00
N PHE A 439 -2.44 -24.26 20.79
CA PHE A 439 -3.05 -23.11 21.46
C PHE A 439 -2.09 -22.52 22.51
N ASN A 440 -1.76 -21.25 22.34
CA ASN A 440 -0.89 -20.43 23.16
C ASN A 440 -1.50 -19.02 23.35
N PRO A 441 -2.30 -18.80 24.41
CA PRO A 441 -2.97 -17.53 24.64
C PRO A 441 -1.99 -16.41 25.06
N THR A 442 -0.81 -16.79 25.59
CA THR A 442 0.25 -15.83 25.94
C THR A 442 0.82 -15.16 24.70
N ARG A 443 1.00 -15.90 23.60
CA ARG A 443 1.40 -15.32 22.30
C ARG A 443 0.43 -14.24 21.84
N THR A 444 -0.88 -14.49 21.92
CA THR A 444 -1.88 -13.50 21.50
C THR A 444 -1.94 -12.28 22.41
N ARG A 445 -1.54 -12.41 23.68
CA ARG A 445 -1.34 -11.26 24.56
C ARG A 445 -0.13 -10.44 24.14
N LEU A 446 1.01 -11.10 23.86
CA LEU A 446 2.22 -10.45 23.38
C LEU A 446 1.98 -9.68 22.07
N ILE A 447 1.27 -10.29 21.10
CA ILE A 447 0.91 -9.63 19.84
C ILE A 447 0.02 -8.41 20.07
N ARG A 448 -0.91 -8.47 21.03
CA ARG A 448 -1.76 -7.32 21.36
C ARG A 448 -0.98 -6.20 22.03
N ASP A 449 -0.05 -6.55 22.91
CA ASP A 449 0.76 -5.60 23.70
C ASP A 449 1.77 -4.83 22.81
N PHE A 450 1.98 -5.27 21.57
CA PHE A 450 2.81 -4.56 20.59
C PHE A 450 2.15 -3.21 20.16
N GLU A 451 0.82 -3.11 20.03
CA GLU A 451 0.10 -1.87 19.63
C GLU A 451 0.72 -1.14 18.42
N SER A 452 0.37 0.12 18.13
CA SER A 452 0.92 0.92 17.00
C SER A 452 2.37 1.36 17.20
N SER A 453 2.88 1.29 18.44
CA SER A 453 4.27 1.62 18.77
C SER A 453 5.28 0.54 18.36
N ASP A 454 4.83 -0.64 17.98
CA ASP A 454 5.67 -1.83 17.77
C ASP A 454 6.55 -1.78 16.54
N ALA A 455 6.03 -1.20 15.46
CA ALA A 455 6.66 -1.26 14.16
C ALA A 455 7.76 -0.20 14.05
N SER A 456 7.73 0.85 14.88
CA SER A 456 8.65 1.99 14.83
C SER A 456 9.94 1.80 15.64
N ASP A 457 9.96 0.84 16.57
CA ASP A 457 11.14 0.53 17.40
C ASP A 457 11.83 -0.76 16.91
N PRO A 458 13.14 -0.73 16.59
CA PRO A 458 13.85 -1.90 16.07
C PRO A 458 13.90 -3.11 17.00
N GLU A 459 13.93 -2.92 18.32
CA GLU A 459 13.90 -4.04 19.27
C GLU A 459 12.50 -4.65 19.34
N VAL A 460 11.45 -3.83 19.35
CA VAL A 460 10.07 -4.35 19.35
C VAL A 460 9.76 -5.09 18.05
N LEU A 461 10.15 -4.54 16.89
CA LEU A 461 10.04 -5.21 15.61
C LEU A 461 10.80 -6.55 15.60
N ARG A 462 12.00 -6.61 16.19
CA ARG A 462 12.77 -7.86 16.32
C ARG A 462 12.04 -8.88 17.20
N GLN A 463 11.40 -8.47 18.29
CA GLN A 463 10.62 -9.36 19.13
C GLN A 463 9.37 -9.88 18.39
N ARG A 464 8.68 -9.03 17.64
CA ARG A 464 7.56 -9.44 16.77
C ARG A 464 8.00 -10.45 15.72
N THR A 465 9.15 -10.22 15.09
CA THR A 465 9.72 -11.12 14.08
C THR A 465 9.95 -12.53 14.61
N LYS A 466 10.33 -12.67 15.89
CA LYS A 466 10.49 -14.00 16.53
C LYS A 466 9.19 -14.78 16.71
N LEU A 467 8.02 -14.15 16.57
CA LEU A 467 6.71 -14.81 16.69
C LEU A 467 6.16 -15.30 15.34
N GLY A 468 6.85 -15.00 14.24
CA GLY A 468 6.46 -15.41 12.90
C GLY A 468 7.28 -16.60 12.39
N ILE A 469 6.86 -17.13 11.24
CA ILE A 469 7.62 -18.10 10.46
C ILE A 469 7.99 -17.43 9.13
N SER A 470 9.28 -17.39 8.81
CA SER A 470 9.71 -16.95 7.48
C SER A 470 9.21 -17.95 6.44
N GLU A 471 8.83 -17.47 5.26
CA GLU A 471 8.12 -18.21 4.20
C GLU A 471 6.60 -18.38 4.41
N HIS A 472 6.08 -17.98 5.58
CA HIS A 472 4.64 -17.88 5.87
C HIS A 472 4.22 -16.44 6.17
N GLU A 473 4.83 -15.48 5.47
CA GLU A 473 4.42 -14.08 5.51
C GLU A 473 3.07 -13.89 4.82
N ALA A 474 2.35 -12.81 5.18
CA ALA A 474 1.09 -12.48 4.53
C ALA A 474 1.29 -12.12 3.05
N GLU A 475 0.34 -12.52 2.20
CA GLU A 475 0.40 -12.34 0.75
C GLU A 475 -0.52 -11.19 0.31
N TRP A 476 0.09 -10.02 0.09
CA TRP A 476 -0.57 -8.75 -0.14
C TRP A 476 -1.09 -8.57 -1.57
N PHE A 477 -1.95 -7.57 -1.74
CA PHE A 477 -2.60 -7.22 -3.01
C PHE A 477 -1.68 -6.65 -4.08
N LEU A 478 -0.42 -6.35 -3.73
CA LEU A 478 0.55 -5.57 -4.51
C LEU A 478 0.93 -6.16 -5.88
N VAL A 479 0.46 -7.37 -6.20
CA VAL A 479 0.51 -7.94 -7.56
C VAL A 479 -0.17 -7.02 -8.60
N THR A 480 -1.17 -6.24 -8.21
CA THR A 480 -1.79 -5.24 -9.12
C THR A 480 -0.84 -4.09 -9.46
N GLU A 481 0.07 -3.72 -8.55
CA GLU A 481 1.09 -2.69 -8.80
C GLU A 481 2.17 -3.19 -9.77
N MET A 482 2.46 -4.50 -9.76
CA MET A 482 3.30 -5.13 -10.79
C MET A 482 2.66 -4.99 -12.17
N SER A 483 1.34 -5.21 -12.28
CA SER A 483 0.60 -5.02 -13.55
C SER A 483 0.73 -3.59 -14.07
N ARG A 484 0.58 -2.60 -13.20
CA ARG A 484 0.72 -1.18 -13.54
C ARG A 484 2.14 -0.85 -13.99
N GLY A 485 3.16 -1.34 -13.27
CA GLY A 485 4.57 -1.19 -13.65
C GLY A 485 4.87 -1.74 -15.05
N TYR A 486 4.45 -2.97 -15.35
CA TYR A 486 4.64 -3.56 -16.69
C TYR A 486 3.85 -2.82 -17.78
N THR A 487 2.63 -2.37 -17.47
CA THR A 487 1.81 -1.56 -18.38
C THR A 487 2.51 -0.25 -18.74
N LYS A 488 3.08 0.44 -17.74
CA LYS A 488 3.87 1.66 -17.92
C LYS A 488 5.07 1.43 -18.83
N GLN A 489 5.81 0.34 -18.65
CA GLN A 489 6.96 0.03 -19.50
C GLN A 489 6.53 -0.30 -20.94
N ALA A 490 5.41 -1.00 -21.14
CA ALA A 490 4.87 -1.24 -22.48
C ALA A 490 4.47 0.07 -23.18
N GLN A 491 3.80 0.99 -22.47
CA GLN A 491 3.45 2.31 -23.00
C GLN A 491 4.69 3.13 -23.37
N ARG A 492 5.70 3.16 -22.50
CA ARG A 492 6.99 3.82 -22.74
C ARG A 492 7.67 3.31 -24.02
N LEU A 493 7.73 2.00 -24.19
CA LEU A 493 8.32 1.36 -25.37
C LEU A 493 7.53 1.64 -26.66
N ARG A 494 6.22 1.84 -26.59
CA ARG A 494 5.41 2.19 -27.78
C ARG A 494 5.74 3.56 -28.36
N VAL A 495 6.12 4.52 -27.52
CA VAL A 495 6.60 5.84 -27.98
C VAL A 495 7.80 5.68 -28.91
N ILE A 496 8.67 4.71 -28.65
CA ILE A 496 9.84 4.40 -29.50
C ILE A 496 9.41 3.88 -30.88
N LEU A 497 8.35 3.07 -30.99
CA LEU A 497 7.92 2.48 -32.26
C LEU A 497 7.46 3.51 -33.31
N ALA A 498 7.06 4.70 -32.85
CA ALA A 498 6.69 5.84 -33.68
C ALA A 498 7.90 6.59 -34.26
N GLN A 499 9.12 6.31 -33.78
CA GLN A 499 10.35 6.94 -34.23
C GLN A 499 11.00 6.17 -35.40
N PRO A 500 11.84 6.82 -36.22
CA PRO A 500 12.62 6.14 -37.26
C PRO A 500 13.74 5.29 -36.64
N ILE A 501 13.47 3.99 -36.51
CA ILE A 501 14.39 2.98 -35.97
C ILE A 501 14.68 1.89 -37.00
N SER A 502 15.79 1.18 -36.86
CA SER A 502 16.12 0.02 -37.71
C SER A 502 15.18 -1.17 -37.48
N ASP A 503 15.11 -2.09 -38.45
CA ASP A 503 14.29 -3.31 -38.35
C ASP A 503 14.71 -4.22 -37.18
N GLU A 504 15.99 -4.20 -36.81
CA GLU A 504 16.48 -4.95 -35.65
C GLU A 504 15.99 -4.34 -34.34
N GLN A 505 16.14 -3.02 -34.19
CA GLN A 505 15.62 -2.27 -33.05
C GLN A 505 14.11 -2.41 -32.91
N ARG A 506 13.36 -2.34 -34.02
CA ARG A 506 11.91 -2.52 -34.04
C ARG A 506 11.51 -3.89 -33.50
N ARG A 507 12.13 -4.97 -33.99
CA ARG A 507 11.86 -6.35 -33.51
C ARG A 507 12.15 -6.52 -32.03
N GLU A 508 13.21 -5.89 -31.53
CA GLU A 508 13.51 -5.91 -30.11
C GLU A 508 12.44 -5.19 -29.28
N VAL A 509 12.08 -3.97 -29.66
CA VAL A 509 11.08 -3.17 -28.95
C VAL A 509 9.72 -3.88 -28.96
N GLU A 510 9.30 -4.44 -30.09
CA GLU A 510 8.07 -5.23 -30.20
C GLU A 510 8.07 -6.46 -29.28
N ARG A 511 9.22 -7.15 -29.17
CA ARG A 511 9.38 -8.28 -28.24
C ARG A 511 9.20 -7.82 -26.78
N LEU A 512 9.85 -6.72 -26.38
CA LEU A 512 9.74 -6.20 -25.03
C LEU A 512 8.31 -5.74 -24.71
N ILE A 513 7.63 -5.07 -25.64
CA ILE A 513 6.21 -4.69 -25.48
C ILE A 513 5.35 -5.93 -25.27
N LYS A 514 5.54 -6.98 -26.08
CA LYS A 514 4.81 -8.24 -25.94
C LYS A 514 5.04 -8.89 -24.57
N ASP A 515 6.29 -8.94 -24.12
CA ASP A 515 6.66 -9.52 -22.83
C ASP A 515 6.04 -8.72 -21.67
N CYS A 516 6.18 -7.39 -21.67
CA CYS A 516 5.57 -6.51 -20.66
C CYS A 516 4.05 -6.65 -20.61
N LYS A 517 3.38 -6.72 -21.76
CA LYS A 517 1.92 -6.91 -21.81
C LYS A 517 1.48 -8.27 -21.28
N ALA A 518 2.19 -9.33 -21.60
CA ALA A 518 1.89 -10.66 -21.09
C ALA A 518 1.99 -10.67 -19.56
N LYS A 519 3.02 -10.02 -19.00
CA LYS A 519 3.20 -9.86 -17.56
C LYS A 519 2.13 -8.96 -16.93
N ALA A 520 1.82 -7.82 -17.54
CA ALA A 520 0.73 -6.96 -17.08
C ALA A 520 -0.60 -7.72 -16.97
N CYS A 521 -0.95 -8.49 -18.01
CA CYS A 521 -2.11 -9.37 -18.02
C CYS A 521 -2.06 -10.40 -16.89
N GLU A 522 -0.96 -11.16 -16.76
CA GLU A 522 -0.79 -12.18 -15.72
C GLU A 522 -1.05 -11.58 -14.33
N TYR A 523 -0.41 -10.45 -14.02
CA TYR A 523 -0.49 -9.81 -12.72
C TYR A 523 -1.84 -9.16 -12.44
N LEU A 524 -2.52 -8.65 -13.46
CA LEU A 524 -3.91 -8.21 -13.32
C LEU A 524 -4.84 -9.38 -12.99
N MET A 525 -4.66 -10.53 -13.67
CA MET A 525 -5.47 -11.72 -13.40
C MET A 525 -5.20 -12.27 -11.99
N ARG A 526 -3.96 -12.23 -11.51
CA ARG A 526 -3.63 -12.49 -10.09
C ARG A 526 -4.36 -11.52 -9.16
N GLY A 527 -4.46 -10.24 -9.52
CA GLY A 527 -5.27 -9.26 -8.79
C GLY A 527 -6.74 -9.66 -8.65
N TYR A 528 -7.40 -10.03 -9.75
CA TYR A 528 -8.79 -10.53 -9.72
C TYR A 528 -8.92 -11.85 -8.96
N ALA A 529 -7.92 -12.74 -9.05
CA ALA A 529 -7.94 -14.05 -8.42
C ALA A 529 -8.03 -14.00 -6.88
N ARG A 530 -7.64 -12.86 -6.30
CA ARG A 530 -7.70 -12.56 -4.87
C ARG A 530 -9.08 -12.20 -4.35
N ILE A 531 -10.07 -11.98 -5.22
CA ILE A 531 -11.44 -11.71 -4.79
C ILE A 531 -11.92 -12.86 -3.90
N THR A 532 -12.52 -12.52 -2.76
CA THR A 532 -13.01 -13.50 -1.80
C THR A 532 -14.08 -14.41 -2.41
N PRO A 533 -14.34 -15.58 -1.81
CA PRO A 533 -15.17 -16.62 -2.44
C PRO A 533 -16.54 -16.13 -2.87
N SER A 534 -17.10 -16.76 -3.90
CA SER A 534 -18.41 -16.39 -4.41
C SER A 534 -19.53 -16.64 -3.39
N GLN A 535 -20.74 -16.12 -3.64
CA GLN A 535 -21.84 -16.29 -2.69
C GLN A 535 -22.17 -17.77 -2.43
N GLU A 536 -22.13 -18.61 -3.47
CA GLU A 536 -22.33 -20.06 -3.36
C GLU A 536 -21.24 -20.71 -2.49
N GLN A 537 -19.99 -20.29 -2.64
CA GLN A 537 -18.88 -20.76 -1.81
C GLN A 537 -19.01 -20.25 -0.37
N ALA A 538 -19.42 -19.00 -0.18
CA ALA A 538 -19.51 -18.34 1.12
C ALA A 538 -20.66 -18.88 1.99
N GLN A 539 -21.76 -19.35 1.38
CA GLN A 539 -22.86 -20.03 2.08
C GLN A 539 -22.41 -21.29 2.84
N LYS A 540 -21.23 -21.85 2.52
CA LYS A 540 -20.63 -23.00 3.22
C LYS A 540 -19.72 -22.58 4.40
N LEU A 541 -19.82 -21.33 4.86
CA LEU A 541 -19.10 -20.69 5.98
C LEU A 541 -17.75 -20.04 5.61
N SER A 542 -17.69 -19.07 4.70
CA SER A 542 -16.42 -18.32 4.47
C SER A 542 -15.97 -17.54 5.71
N VAL A 543 -14.74 -17.78 6.15
CA VAL A 543 -14.11 -17.09 7.30
C VAL A 543 -12.83 -16.39 6.89
N LYS A 544 -12.52 -15.31 7.60
CA LYS A 544 -11.23 -14.62 7.56
C LYS A 544 -10.22 -15.34 8.46
N ALA A 545 -8.95 -14.95 8.38
CA ALA A 545 -7.86 -15.48 9.20
C ALA A 545 -8.06 -15.29 10.72
N ASN A 546 -8.87 -14.30 11.12
CA ASN A 546 -9.25 -14.07 12.51
C ASN A 546 -10.49 -14.87 12.97
N GLY A 547 -11.07 -15.71 12.11
CA GLY A 547 -12.28 -16.48 12.38
C GLY A 547 -13.60 -15.72 12.28
N GLU A 548 -13.57 -14.45 11.89
CA GLU A 548 -14.76 -13.68 11.56
C GLU A 548 -15.31 -14.03 10.18
N VAL A 549 -16.55 -13.63 9.93
CA VAL A 549 -17.22 -13.89 8.65
C VAL A 549 -16.47 -13.16 7.52
N CYS A 550 -16.18 -13.89 6.46
CA CYS A 550 -15.70 -13.31 5.22
C CYS A 550 -16.87 -13.17 4.24
N TYR A 551 -17.26 -11.93 3.95
CA TYR A 551 -18.27 -11.65 2.93
C TYR A 551 -17.75 -12.00 1.52
N PRO A 552 -18.63 -12.43 0.61
CA PRO A 552 -18.26 -12.73 -0.76
C PRO A 552 -17.93 -11.45 -1.53
N TRP A 553 -17.21 -11.60 -2.64
CA TRP A 553 -16.92 -10.50 -3.57
C TRP A 553 -16.27 -9.27 -2.91
N GLN A 554 -15.33 -9.52 -2.00
CA GLN A 554 -14.50 -8.51 -1.35
C GLN A 554 -13.05 -8.65 -1.83
N LEU A 555 -12.24 -7.59 -1.68
CA LEU A 555 -10.81 -7.67 -1.90
C LEU A 555 -10.05 -7.53 -0.56
N PRO A 556 -9.26 -8.53 -0.16
CA PRO A 556 -8.49 -8.46 1.07
C PRO A 556 -7.21 -7.64 0.89
N GLU A 557 -6.77 -6.99 1.96
CA GLU A 557 -5.42 -6.41 2.09
C GLU A 557 -4.37 -7.49 1.80
N ALA A 558 -4.43 -8.58 2.56
CA ALA A 558 -3.56 -9.71 2.41
C ALA A 558 -4.33 -11.03 2.61
N TYR A 559 -3.73 -12.08 2.07
CA TYR A 559 -4.08 -13.46 2.33
C TYR A 559 -3.11 -13.97 3.40
N GLU A 560 -3.61 -14.44 4.53
CA GLU A 560 -2.81 -14.76 5.72
C GLU A 560 -2.75 -16.26 5.98
N TRP A 561 -1.59 -16.72 6.43
CA TRP A 561 -1.39 -18.11 6.80
C TRP A 561 -2.06 -18.45 8.14
N VAL A 562 -2.80 -19.54 8.14
CA VAL A 562 -3.35 -20.13 9.35
C VAL A 562 -2.91 -21.59 9.41
N ARG A 563 -2.31 -21.96 10.54
CA ARG A 563 -1.82 -23.30 10.83
C ARG A 563 -2.48 -23.82 12.09
N ILE A 564 -3.20 -24.93 11.98
CA ILE A 564 -3.82 -25.58 13.11
C ILE A 564 -3.38 -27.03 13.21
N ARG A 565 -3.23 -27.53 14.43
CA ARG A 565 -3.16 -28.97 14.66
C ARG A 565 -4.57 -29.54 14.69
N ALA A 566 -4.91 -30.39 13.73
CA ALA A 566 -6.22 -31.03 13.65
C ALA A 566 -6.07 -32.54 13.52
N LYS A 567 -6.92 -33.29 14.21
CA LYS A 567 -7.15 -34.70 13.88
C LYS A 567 -7.97 -34.71 12.59
N ALA A 568 -7.35 -35.08 11.47
CA ALA A 568 -8.07 -35.25 10.22
C ALA A 568 -9.16 -36.32 10.43
N VAL A 569 -10.42 -35.89 10.51
CA VAL A 569 -11.56 -36.79 10.67
C VAL A 569 -11.59 -37.71 9.44
N GLY A 570 -11.29 -38.99 9.63
CA GLY A 570 -11.31 -40.01 8.58
C GLY A 570 -9.94 -40.52 8.08
N LYS A 571 -8.81 -39.93 8.48
CA LYS A 571 -7.46 -40.45 8.12
C LYS A 571 -6.64 -41.00 9.29
N GLY A 572 -7.08 -40.78 10.54
CA GLY A 572 -6.46 -41.38 11.73
C GLY A 572 -5.05 -40.90 12.07
N GLU A 573 -4.50 -39.95 11.32
CA GLU A 573 -3.19 -39.35 11.57
C GLU A 573 -3.36 -37.97 12.24
N ASP A 574 -2.67 -37.78 13.37
CA ASP A 574 -2.46 -36.46 13.95
C ASP A 574 -1.57 -35.65 13.00
N GLY A 575 -2.07 -34.53 12.47
CA GLY A 575 -1.33 -33.71 11.51
C GLY A 575 -1.61 -32.21 11.63
N PHE A 576 -0.79 -31.42 10.95
CA PHE A 576 -1.03 -30.00 10.77
C PHE A 576 -1.85 -29.76 9.51
N VAL A 577 -2.74 -28.77 9.57
CA VAL A 577 -3.43 -28.26 8.40
C VAL A 577 -3.10 -26.78 8.25
N GLU A 578 -2.55 -26.43 7.09
CA GLU A 578 -2.20 -25.06 6.72
C GLU A 578 -3.11 -24.58 5.61
N ARG A 579 -3.61 -23.35 5.74
CA ARG A 579 -4.42 -22.68 4.72
C ARG A 579 -4.08 -21.20 4.71
N VAL A 580 -4.25 -20.62 3.53
CA VAL A 580 -4.20 -19.17 3.34
C VAL A 580 -5.63 -18.65 3.31
N LEU A 581 -5.99 -17.75 4.21
CA LEU A 581 -7.34 -17.20 4.36
C LEU A 581 -7.36 -15.68 4.12
N PRO A 582 -8.48 -15.09 3.71
CA PRO A 582 -8.59 -13.63 3.64
C PRO A 582 -8.25 -12.98 4.98
N GLY A 583 -7.43 -11.94 4.97
CA GLY A 583 -6.97 -11.28 6.20
C GLY A 583 -8.09 -10.60 6.99
N ALA A 584 -7.82 -10.27 8.25
CA ALA A 584 -8.82 -9.68 9.16
C ALA A 584 -9.39 -8.35 8.63
N ASN A 585 -8.56 -7.57 7.94
CA ASN A 585 -8.89 -6.23 7.43
C ASN A 585 -9.70 -6.26 6.13
N THR A 586 -10.25 -7.41 5.75
CA THR A 586 -11.08 -7.55 4.54
C THR A 586 -12.48 -6.93 4.73
N SER A 587 -12.96 -6.07 3.82
CA SER A 587 -12.29 -5.53 2.62
C SER A 587 -11.35 -4.36 2.91
N LEU A 588 -10.36 -4.18 2.04
CA LEU A 588 -9.47 -3.02 2.03
C LEU A 588 -9.73 -2.15 0.79
N ALA A 589 -10.04 -0.87 0.99
CA ALA A 589 -10.32 0.08 -0.09
C ALA A 589 -9.12 0.26 -1.03
N TRP A 590 -7.90 0.34 -0.50
CA TRP A 590 -6.69 0.51 -1.34
C TRP A 590 -6.49 -0.69 -2.29
N ALA A 591 -6.75 -1.91 -1.83
CA ALA A 591 -6.67 -3.08 -2.71
C ALA A 591 -7.67 -2.95 -3.87
N VAL A 592 -8.90 -2.52 -3.60
CA VAL A 592 -9.94 -2.28 -4.61
C VAL A 592 -9.53 -1.19 -5.59
N ALA A 593 -9.01 -0.07 -5.08
CA ALA A 593 -8.51 1.05 -5.88
C ALA A 593 -7.37 0.60 -6.81
N SER A 594 -6.40 -0.13 -6.29
CA SER A 594 -5.26 -0.65 -7.05
C SER A 594 -5.69 -1.59 -8.17
N LEU A 595 -6.65 -2.50 -7.91
CA LEU A 595 -7.21 -3.38 -8.95
C LEU A 595 -7.91 -2.58 -10.05
N ARG A 596 -8.70 -1.56 -9.68
CA ARG A 596 -9.39 -0.69 -10.64
C ARG A 596 -8.40 0.05 -11.53
N MET A 597 -7.40 0.70 -10.93
CA MET A 597 -6.36 1.43 -11.67
C MET A 597 -5.61 0.53 -12.64
N ALA A 598 -5.16 -0.64 -12.17
CA ALA A 598 -4.43 -1.60 -13.01
C ALA A 598 -5.27 -2.07 -14.22
N ALA A 599 -6.56 -2.32 -13.99
CA ALA A 599 -7.46 -2.76 -15.04
C ALA A 599 -7.77 -1.64 -16.05
N GLU A 600 -7.98 -0.39 -15.59
CA GLU A 600 -8.22 0.77 -16.46
C GLU A 600 -6.98 1.11 -17.30
N GLU A 601 -5.78 1.13 -16.70
CA GLU A 601 -4.51 1.42 -17.38
C GLU A 601 -4.21 0.38 -18.47
N LEU A 602 -4.34 -0.92 -18.17
CA LEU A 602 -4.12 -1.98 -19.15
C LEU A 602 -5.16 -1.93 -20.27
N ARG A 603 -6.43 -1.64 -19.94
CA ARG A 603 -7.49 -1.50 -20.93
C ARG A 603 -7.20 -0.37 -21.93
N VAL A 604 -6.69 0.78 -21.47
CA VAL A 604 -6.27 1.89 -22.35
C VAL A 604 -5.13 1.47 -23.28
N LEU A 605 -4.15 0.73 -22.77
CA LEU A 605 -3.06 0.19 -23.58
C LEU A 605 -3.58 -0.77 -24.68
N LEU A 606 -4.54 -1.64 -24.37
CA LEU A 606 -5.11 -2.57 -25.35
C LEU A 606 -6.01 -1.85 -26.38
N LEU A 607 -6.80 -0.87 -25.96
CA LEU A 607 -7.67 -0.10 -26.87
C LEU A 607 -6.88 0.71 -27.90
N SER A 608 -5.79 1.36 -27.48
CA SER A 608 -4.93 2.10 -28.40
C SER A 608 -4.32 1.20 -29.47
N GLU A 609 -4.03 -0.06 -29.16
CA GLU A 609 -3.57 -1.06 -30.13
C GLU A 609 -4.66 -1.49 -31.12
N GLU A 610 -5.89 -1.69 -30.64
CA GLU A 610 -7.01 -2.02 -31.51
C GLU A 610 -7.35 -0.89 -32.49
N ALA A 611 -7.14 0.36 -32.08
CA ALA A 611 -7.28 1.53 -32.95
C ALA A 611 -6.21 1.54 -34.06
N GLU A 612 -4.93 1.38 -33.70
CA GLU A 612 -3.81 1.35 -34.67
C GLU A 612 -3.98 0.22 -35.70
N ARG A 613 -4.49 -0.95 -35.29
CA ARG A 613 -4.75 -2.08 -36.22
C ARG A 613 -5.90 -1.83 -37.19
N LYS A 614 -6.84 -0.92 -36.88
CA LYS A 614 -7.95 -0.56 -37.78
C LYS A 614 -7.54 0.49 -38.81
N GLU A 615 -6.46 1.23 -38.54
CA GLU A 615 -5.92 2.26 -39.43
C GLU A 615 -4.89 1.71 -40.43
N CYS A 616 -4.30 0.55 -40.14
CA CYS A 616 -3.46 -0.23 -41.06
C CYS A 616 -4.29 -1.19 -41.91
#